data_AF-A0A2D4KE84-F1
#
_entry.id   AF-A0A2D4KE84-F1
#
_cell.length_a   1.000
_cell.length_b   1.000
_cell.length_c   1.000
_cell.angle_alpha   90.00
_cell.angle_beta   90.00
_cell.angle_gamma   90.00
#
_symmetry.space_group_name_H-M   'P 1'
#
loop_
_entity.id
_entity.type
_entity.pdbx_description
1 polymer ?
#
loop_
_entity_poly.entity_id
_entity_poly.type
_entity_poly.pdbx_seq_one_letter_code
_entity_poly.pdbx_strand_id
1 'polypeptide(L)'
;MFRPNMFFLLLLPPIIFESGYSLHKGNFFQNIGSITLFSVIGTAISAFIVGGGIYFLGQADVIYKLNMTDSFAFGSLISAVDPVATIAIFNALNVDPVLNMLVFGESILNDAVSIVLTNTAEGLTREHTSDVSGWQTFLQALAYFLKMFFGSAALGTLTGLISALVLKHIDLRKTPSLEFGMMIIFAYLPYGLAEGISLSGIMAILFSGIVMSHYTHHNLSPVTQILMQQTLRTVAFMCGRCCLLLGPLLSK
;
A
#
# COMPACT_ATOMS: atom_id res chain seq x y z
N MET A 1 -26.63 -5.29 3.38
CA MET A 1 -25.83 -4.14 3.84
C MET A 1 -24.37 -4.55 3.80
N PHE A 2 -23.69 -4.32 2.67
CA PHE A 2 -22.27 -4.69 2.52
C PHE A 2 -21.43 -3.74 3.40
N ARG A 3 -20.53 -4.29 4.23
CA ARG A 3 -19.62 -3.44 5.00
C ARG A 3 -18.52 -2.93 4.06
N PRO A 4 -18.24 -1.61 4.01
CA PRO A 4 -17.21 -1.03 3.15
C PRO A 4 -15.85 -1.74 3.29
N ASN A 5 -15.50 -2.13 4.52
CA ASN A 5 -14.25 -2.84 4.79
C ASN A 5 -14.15 -4.18 4.05
N MET A 6 -15.24 -4.94 3.92
CA MET A 6 -15.24 -6.21 3.17
C MET A 6 -15.11 -5.99 1.66
N PHE A 7 -15.60 -4.86 1.15
CA PHE A 7 -15.50 -4.51 -0.26
C PHE A 7 -14.05 -4.13 -0.62
N PHE A 8 -13.42 -3.30 0.20
CA PHE A 8 -11.99 -2.97 0.07
C PHE A 8 -11.12 -4.23 0.22
N LEU A 9 -11.41 -5.10 1.20
CA LEU A 9 -10.73 -6.39 1.41
C LEU A 9 -10.72 -7.29 0.17
N LEU A 10 -11.80 -7.24 -0.62
CA LEU A 10 -11.98 -8.14 -1.75
C LEU A 10 -11.34 -7.60 -3.04
N LEU A 11 -11.38 -6.27 -3.22
CA LEU A 11 -10.96 -5.62 -4.46
C LEU A 11 -9.50 -5.18 -4.46
N LEU A 12 -8.95 -4.81 -3.29
CA LEU A 12 -7.55 -4.37 -3.18
C LEU A 12 -6.54 -5.48 -3.48
N PRO A 13 -6.67 -6.69 -2.89
CA PRO A 13 -5.64 -7.71 -3.05
C PRO A 13 -5.31 -8.09 -4.50
N PRO A 14 -6.29 -8.34 -5.40
CA PRO A 14 -5.94 -8.70 -6.77
C PRO A 14 -5.33 -7.55 -7.57
N ILE A 15 -5.66 -6.28 -7.28
CA ILE A 15 -5.05 -5.12 -7.95
C ILE A 15 -3.57 -4.97 -7.53
N ILE A 16 -3.32 -5.01 -6.22
CA ILE A 16 -1.97 -4.87 -5.66
C ILE A 16 -1.11 -6.07 -6.04
N PHE A 17 -1.67 -7.27 -5.98
CA PHE A 17 -0.95 -8.49 -6.35
C PHE A 17 -0.59 -8.50 -7.83
N GLU A 18 -1.51 -8.12 -8.73
CA GLU A 18 -1.20 -7.98 -10.16
C GLU A 18 -0.08 -6.96 -10.38
N SER A 19 -0.19 -5.79 -9.75
CA SER A 19 0.83 -4.74 -9.85
C SER A 19 2.20 -5.22 -9.37
N GLY A 20 2.25 -5.92 -8.23
CA GLY A 20 3.48 -6.51 -7.68
C GLY A 20 4.02 -7.69 -8.51
N TYR A 21 3.15 -8.49 -9.11
CA TYR A 21 3.51 -9.66 -9.90
C TYR A 21 4.05 -9.27 -11.30
N SER A 22 3.43 -8.26 -11.92
CA SER A 22 3.83 -7.66 -13.19
C SER A 22 5.01 -6.68 -13.06
N LEU A 23 5.41 -6.36 -11.83
CA LEU A 23 6.46 -5.39 -11.55
C LEU A 23 7.85 -5.85 -12.03
N HIS A 24 8.56 -4.99 -12.75
CA HIS A 24 9.96 -5.20 -13.11
C HIS A 24 10.85 -4.97 -11.89
N LYS A 25 11.15 -6.06 -11.17
CA LYS A 25 11.89 -6.13 -9.89
C LYS A 25 13.19 -5.30 -9.88
N GLY A 26 13.93 -5.31 -11.00
CA GLY A 26 15.17 -4.53 -11.14
C GLY A 26 14.95 -3.04 -10.94
N ASN A 27 13.88 -2.49 -11.53
CA ASN A 27 13.58 -1.07 -11.46
C ASN A 27 13.07 -0.66 -10.06
N PHE A 28 12.39 -1.55 -9.33
CA PHE A 28 11.83 -1.25 -8.00
C PHE A 28 12.93 -1.04 -6.96
N PHE A 29 13.83 -2.02 -6.87
CA PHE A 29 14.92 -1.94 -5.90
C PHE A 29 15.98 -0.90 -6.29
N GLN A 30 16.14 -0.60 -7.59
CA GLN A 30 17.00 0.50 -8.04
C GLN A 30 16.43 1.88 -7.68
N ASN A 31 15.09 2.04 -7.73
CA ASN A 31 14.43 3.31 -7.46
C ASN A 31 13.84 3.42 -6.04
N ILE A 32 14.11 2.47 -5.15
CA ILE A 32 13.57 2.46 -3.78
C ILE A 32 13.95 3.74 -3.02
N GLY A 33 15.12 4.29 -3.29
CA GLY A 33 15.56 5.58 -2.76
C GLY A 33 14.64 6.72 -3.19
N SER A 34 14.33 6.84 -4.49
CA SER A 34 13.39 7.83 -5.02
C SER A 34 11.98 7.65 -4.47
N ILE A 35 11.50 6.41 -4.38
CA ILE A 35 10.17 6.09 -3.81
C ILE A 35 10.09 6.55 -2.35
N THR A 36 11.11 6.24 -1.56
CA THR A 36 11.17 6.62 -0.14
C THR A 36 11.29 8.14 0.01
N LEU A 37 12.08 8.79 -0.86
CA LEU A 37 12.25 10.23 -0.86
C LEU A 37 10.93 10.95 -1.19
N PHE A 38 10.23 10.53 -2.25
CA PHE A 38 8.94 11.10 -2.62
C PHE A 38 7.87 10.84 -1.55
N SER A 39 7.84 9.64 -0.98
CA SER A 39 6.89 9.33 0.09
C SER A 39 7.15 10.15 1.35
N VAL A 40 8.39 10.30 1.80
CA VAL A 40 8.66 11.02 3.05
C VAL A 40 8.60 12.53 2.84
N ILE A 41 9.36 13.05 1.86
CA ILE A 41 9.47 14.49 1.63
C ILE A 41 8.21 15.03 0.95
N GLY A 42 7.65 14.32 -0.03
CA GLY A 42 6.44 14.75 -0.73
C GLY A 42 5.24 14.83 0.22
N THR A 43 5.01 13.81 1.03
CA THR A 43 3.93 13.81 2.03
C THR A 43 4.17 14.85 3.12
N ALA A 44 5.41 15.05 3.58
CA ALA A 44 5.72 16.12 4.53
C ALA A 44 5.40 17.50 3.94
N ILE A 45 5.89 17.81 2.73
CA ILE A 45 5.62 19.09 2.06
C ILE A 45 4.12 19.30 1.87
N SER A 46 3.40 18.27 1.40
CA SER A 46 1.94 18.32 1.26
C SER A 46 1.25 18.61 2.60
N ALA A 47 1.64 17.93 3.66
CA ALA A 47 1.09 18.12 4.99
C ALA A 47 1.35 19.54 5.52
N PHE A 48 2.55 20.08 5.29
CA PHE A 48 2.89 21.45 5.67
C PHE A 48 2.09 22.50 4.89
N ILE A 49 1.93 22.32 3.58
CA ILE A 49 1.19 23.27 2.73
C ILE A 49 -0.30 23.24 3.08
N VAL A 50 -0.91 22.05 3.16
CA VAL A 50 -2.35 21.90 3.46
C VAL A 50 -2.64 22.31 4.90
N GLY A 51 -1.87 21.80 5.87
CA GLY A 51 -2.08 22.11 7.28
C GLY A 51 -1.81 23.58 7.61
N GLY A 52 -0.72 24.15 7.08
CA GLY A 52 -0.43 25.57 7.20
C GLY A 52 -1.49 26.43 6.51
N GLY A 53 -1.92 26.06 5.31
CA GLY A 53 -2.98 26.76 4.58
C GLY A 53 -4.29 26.85 5.35
N ILE A 54 -4.72 25.73 5.95
CA ILE A 54 -5.94 25.68 6.78
C ILE A 54 -5.79 26.56 8.03
N TYR A 55 -4.62 26.53 8.68
CA TYR A 55 -4.35 27.37 9.85
C TYR A 55 -4.41 28.87 9.51
N PHE A 56 -3.76 29.30 8.42
CA PHE A 56 -3.78 30.70 7.99
C PHE A 56 -5.17 31.16 7.55
N LEU A 57 -5.92 30.31 6.84
CA LEU A 57 -7.30 30.61 6.42
C LEU A 57 -8.28 30.66 7.60
N GLY A 58 -8.05 29.84 8.64
CA GLY A 58 -8.79 29.91 9.90
C GLY A 58 -8.51 31.20 10.66
N GLN A 59 -7.26 31.68 10.67
CA GLN A 59 -6.93 32.97 11.28
C GLN A 59 -7.52 34.17 10.51
N ALA A 60 -7.67 34.05 9.20
CA ALA A 60 -8.32 35.03 8.35
C ALA A 60 -9.86 35.03 8.42
N ASP A 61 -10.46 34.21 9.30
CA ASP A 61 -11.92 34.04 9.49
C ASP A 61 -12.68 33.57 8.23
N VAL A 62 -11.97 32.98 7.26
CA VAL A 62 -12.57 32.42 6.03
C VAL A 62 -13.08 30.99 6.27
N ILE A 63 -12.45 30.26 7.20
CA ILE A 63 -12.74 28.86 7.53
C ILE A 63 -12.87 28.73 9.07
N TYR A 64 -13.51 27.64 9.53
CA TYR A 64 -13.56 27.31 10.96
C TYR A 64 -12.17 27.36 11.60
N LYS A 65 -12.06 28.06 12.74
CA LYS A 65 -10.81 28.20 13.49
C LYS A 65 -10.42 26.86 14.12
N LEU A 66 -9.44 26.21 13.50
CA LEU A 66 -8.78 25.03 14.03
C LEU A 66 -7.48 25.43 14.74
N ASN A 67 -7.12 24.69 15.79
CA ASN A 67 -5.81 24.84 16.41
C ASN A 67 -4.71 24.45 15.40
N MET A 68 -3.49 24.92 15.65
CA MET A 68 -2.32 24.60 14.81
C MET A 68 -2.15 23.08 14.72
N THR A 69 -2.25 22.37 15.83
CA THR A 69 -2.21 20.90 15.90
C THR A 69 -3.25 20.25 15.00
N ASP A 70 -4.52 20.62 15.16
CA ASP A 70 -5.62 19.99 14.43
C ASP A 70 -5.49 20.25 12.92
N SER A 71 -5.00 21.43 12.56
CA SER A 71 -4.72 21.80 11.16
C SER A 71 -3.59 20.95 10.57
N PHE A 72 -2.50 20.73 11.30
CA PHE A 72 -1.39 19.87 10.86
C PHE A 72 -1.74 18.38 10.85
N ALA A 73 -2.48 17.90 11.85
CA ALA A 73 -2.99 16.53 11.88
C ALA A 73 -3.93 16.28 10.68
N PHE A 74 -4.81 17.22 10.37
CA PHE A 74 -5.67 17.15 9.20
C PHE A 74 -4.87 17.18 7.89
N GLY A 75 -3.92 18.12 7.76
CA GLY A 75 -3.04 18.21 6.58
C GLY A 75 -2.24 16.92 6.35
N SER A 76 -1.77 16.30 7.42
CA SER A 76 -1.09 15.01 7.39
C SER A 76 -2.01 13.88 6.92
N LEU A 77 -3.20 13.74 7.52
CA LEU A 77 -4.18 12.71 7.15
C LEU A 77 -4.60 12.80 5.67
N ILE A 78 -4.80 14.01 5.15
CA ILE A 78 -5.20 14.23 3.74
C ILE A 78 -4.03 14.04 2.76
N SER A 79 -2.78 14.06 3.23
CA SER A 79 -1.61 13.88 2.37
C SER A 79 -1.34 12.41 2.00
N ALA A 80 -2.05 11.46 2.62
CA ALA A 80 -2.07 10.07 2.16
C ALA A 80 -2.83 9.97 0.83
N VAL A 81 -2.24 9.29 -0.16
CA VAL A 81 -2.78 9.18 -1.52
C VAL A 81 -3.18 7.74 -1.78
N ASP A 82 -4.40 7.52 -2.30
CA ASP A 82 -4.87 6.19 -2.66
C ASP A 82 -4.24 5.71 -3.99
N PRO A 83 -3.50 4.59 -4.00
CA PRO A 83 -2.90 4.05 -5.23
C PRO A 83 -3.93 3.46 -6.20
N VAL A 84 -5.13 3.08 -5.76
CA VAL A 84 -6.04 2.26 -6.59
C VAL A 84 -6.55 3.03 -7.81
N ALA A 85 -7.01 4.26 -7.58
CA ALA A 85 -7.57 5.09 -8.64
C ALA A 85 -6.49 5.53 -9.65
N THR A 86 -5.31 5.93 -9.17
CA THR A 86 -4.21 6.40 -10.01
C THR A 86 -3.67 5.26 -10.88
N ILE A 87 -3.46 4.06 -10.31
CA ILE A 87 -2.98 2.89 -11.05
C ILE A 87 -3.99 2.42 -12.08
N ALA A 88 -5.29 2.40 -11.75
CA ALA A 88 -6.33 2.01 -12.71
C ALA A 88 -6.32 2.91 -13.96
N ILE A 89 -6.14 4.22 -13.76
CA ILE A 89 -6.03 5.19 -14.86
C ILE A 89 -4.72 4.99 -15.63
N PHE A 90 -3.59 4.83 -14.95
CA PHE A 90 -2.28 4.68 -15.59
C PHE A 90 -2.20 3.40 -16.43
N ASN A 91 -2.78 2.31 -15.94
CA ASN A 91 -2.91 1.06 -16.69
C ASN A 91 -3.82 1.22 -17.91
N ALA A 92 -4.88 2.03 -17.83
CA ALA A 92 -5.74 2.33 -18.99
C ALA A 92 -5.03 3.19 -20.05
N LEU A 93 -4.13 4.08 -19.60
CA LEU A 93 -3.36 4.97 -20.48
C LEU A 93 -2.06 4.35 -21.00
N ASN A 94 -1.70 3.12 -20.59
CA ASN A 94 -0.42 2.47 -20.90
C ASN A 94 0.80 3.36 -20.61
N VAL A 95 0.81 3.98 -19.41
CA VAL A 95 1.91 4.82 -18.93
C VAL A 95 3.18 3.96 -18.71
N ASP A 96 4.35 4.62 -18.73
CA ASP A 96 5.64 3.98 -18.46
C ASP A 96 5.60 3.13 -17.16
N PRO A 97 6.02 1.85 -17.19
CA PRO A 97 6.03 0.97 -16.04
C PRO A 97 6.83 1.50 -14.84
N VAL A 98 7.88 2.29 -15.08
CA VAL A 98 8.69 2.93 -14.03
C VAL A 98 7.89 4.01 -13.33
N LEU A 99 7.13 4.83 -14.06
CA LEU A 99 6.31 5.88 -13.44
C LEU A 99 5.16 5.27 -12.64
N ASN A 100 4.50 4.23 -13.17
CA ASN A 100 3.45 3.50 -12.45
C ASN A 100 3.99 2.93 -11.13
N MET A 101 5.17 2.32 -11.18
CA MET A 101 5.86 1.82 -9.99
C MET A 101 6.20 2.91 -8.97
N LEU A 102 6.73 4.06 -9.42
CA LEU A 102 7.12 5.15 -8.53
C LEU A 102 5.91 5.68 -7.75
N VAL A 103 4.82 5.99 -8.45
CA VAL A 103 3.58 6.50 -7.84
C VAL A 103 2.97 5.45 -6.92
N PHE A 104 2.92 4.19 -7.35
CA PHE A 104 2.41 3.11 -6.52
C PHE A 104 3.21 2.93 -5.22
N GLY A 105 4.54 2.90 -5.32
CA GLY A 105 5.41 2.77 -4.15
C GLY A 105 5.28 3.96 -3.20
N GLU A 106 5.18 5.17 -3.75
CA GLU A 106 4.95 6.40 -2.99
C GLU A 106 3.64 6.32 -2.21
N SER A 107 2.54 5.96 -2.89
CA SER A 107 1.21 5.84 -2.29
C SER A 107 1.13 4.81 -1.17
N ILE A 108 1.87 3.71 -1.26
CA ILE A 108 1.83 2.72 -0.16
C ILE A 108 2.65 3.19 1.05
N LEU A 109 3.81 3.81 0.82
CA LEU A 109 4.63 4.32 1.91
C LEU A 109 4.02 5.56 2.57
N ASN A 110 3.32 6.40 1.81
CA ASN A 110 2.80 7.66 2.31
C ASN A 110 1.73 7.49 3.39
N ASP A 111 1.01 6.37 3.40
CA ASP A 111 0.01 6.06 4.43
C ASP A 111 0.68 5.83 5.79
N ALA A 112 1.84 5.15 5.80
CA ALA A 112 2.61 5.00 7.02
C ALA A 112 3.27 6.32 7.46
N VAL A 113 3.72 7.15 6.50
CA VAL A 113 4.30 8.48 6.78
C VAL A 113 3.26 9.45 7.32
N SER A 114 2.03 9.47 6.76
CA SER A 114 0.94 10.32 7.22
C SER A 114 0.54 9.96 8.66
N ILE A 115 0.43 8.68 9.00
CA ILE A 115 0.16 8.24 10.37
C ILE A 115 1.26 8.73 11.33
N VAL A 116 2.53 8.67 10.91
CA VAL A 116 3.66 9.18 11.70
C VAL A 116 3.58 10.69 11.90
N LEU A 117 3.32 11.45 10.85
CA LEU A 117 3.20 12.90 10.90
C LEU A 117 2.01 13.34 11.75
N THR A 118 0.87 12.65 11.67
CA THR A 118 -0.33 12.90 12.48
C THR A 118 -0.06 12.63 13.96
N ASN A 119 0.52 11.48 14.30
CA ASN A 119 0.87 11.16 15.69
C ASN A 119 1.91 12.13 16.25
N THR A 120 2.84 12.60 15.42
CA THR A 120 3.83 13.61 15.83
C THR A 120 3.15 14.96 16.11
N ALA A 121 2.21 15.38 15.25
CA ALA A 121 1.43 16.60 15.46
C ALA A 121 0.63 16.54 16.78
N GLU A 122 -0.12 15.46 16.99
CA GLU A 122 -0.90 15.28 18.22
C GLU A 122 -0.02 15.17 19.48
N GLY A 123 1.12 14.48 19.38
CA GLY A 123 2.08 14.32 20.48
C GLY A 123 2.67 15.64 20.97
N LEU A 124 2.92 16.60 20.07
CA LEU A 124 3.37 17.96 20.42
C LEU A 124 2.36 18.72 21.31
N THR A 125 1.07 18.34 21.26
CA THR A 125 0.03 18.97 22.11
C THR A 125 -0.03 18.36 23.51
N ARG A 126 0.30 17.07 23.62
CA ARG A 126 0.36 16.36 24.91
C ARG A 126 1.59 16.78 25.73
N GLU A 127 2.64 17.27 25.09
CA GLU A 127 3.84 17.83 25.75
C GLU A 127 3.56 19.04 26.64
N HIS A 128 2.44 19.76 26.46
CA HIS A 128 2.05 20.82 27.40
C HIS A 128 1.62 20.30 28.78
N THR A 129 1.59 18.97 29.00
CA THR A 129 1.16 18.37 30.28
C THR A 129 2.18 17.40 30.91
N SER A 130 3.27 17.02 30.24
CA SER A 130 4.31 16.14 30.81
C SER A 130 5.58 16.11 29.95
N ASP A 131 6.76 16.17 30.60
CA ASP A 131 8.14 16.13 30.07
C ASP A 131 8.44 14.95 29.11
N VAL A 132 7.87 14.94 27.91
CA VAL A 132 8.22 13.96 26.86
C VAL A 132 8.69 14.71 25.64
N SER A 133 9.99 15.04 25.62
CA SER A 133 10.66 15.75 24.52
C SER A 133 10.13 15.34 23.15
N GLY A 134 9.72 16.28 22.30
CA GLY A 134 9.23 16.02 20.94
C GLY A 134 10.15 15.12 20.08
N TRP A 135 11.43 15.02 20.43
CA TRP A 135 12.38 14.05 19.86
C TRP A 135 11.98 12.59 20.14
N GLN A 136 11.46 12.29 21.32
CA GLN A 136 11.01 10.96 21.73
C GLN A 136 9.73 10.54 21.01
N THR A 137 8.78 11.46 20.81
CA THR A 137 7.58 11.21 19.99
C THR A 137 7.96 10.96 18.53
N PHE A 138 8.88 11.75 17.98
CA PHE A 138 9.40 11.53 16.64
C PHE A 138 10.08 10.16 16.50
N LEU A 139 10.94 9.78 17.46
CA LEU A 139 11.58 8.46 17.48
C LEU A 139 10.57 7.32 17.59
N GLN A 140 9.53 7.47 18.41
CA GLN A 140 8.47 6.46 18.54
C GLN A 140 7.68 6.30 17.23
N ALA A 141 7.37 7.40 16.56
CA ALA A 141 6.67 7.39 15.30
C ALA A 141 7.55 6.81 14.17
N LEU A 142 8.83 7.17 14.11
CA LEU A 142 9.80 6.57 13.19
C LEU A 142 9.95 5.06 13.44
N ALA A 143 10.03 4.63 14.71
CA ALA A 143 10.07 3.22 15.07
C ALA A 143 8.80 2.47 14.64
N TYR A 144 7.63 3.11 14.74
CA TYR A 144 6.37 2.56 14.24
C TYR A 144 6.39 2.38 12.71
N PHE A 145 6.85 3.40 11.96
CA PHE A 145 7.03 3.30 10.51
C PHE A 145 7.98 2.18 10.12
N LEU A 146 9.15 2.08 10.76
CA LEU A 146 10.13 1.03 10.48
C LEU A 146 9.55 -0.35 10.80
N LYS A 147 8.85 -0.50 11.92
CA LYS A 147 8.17 -1.76 12.29
C LYS A 147 7.11 -2.15 11.26
N MET A 148 6.27 -1.21 10.83
CA MET A 148 5.24 -1.44 9.81
C MET A 148 5.87 -1.84 8.47
N PHE A 149 6.89 -1.10 8.02
CA PHE A 149 7.58 -1.35 6.76
C PHE A 149 8.30 -2.70 6.75
N PHE A 150 9.25 -2.92 7.68
CA PHE A 150 10.03 -4.15 7.72
C PHE A 150 9.20 -5.36 8.14
N GLY A 151 8.24 -5.20 9.04
CA GLY A 151 7.34 -6.29 9.45
C GLY A 151 6.48 -6.78 8.29
N SER A 152 5.87 -5.87 7.54
CA SER A 152 5.03 -6.23 6.38
C SER A 152 5.88 -6.78 5.23
N ALA A 153 7.07 -6.22 4.99
CA ALA A 153 7.99 -6.70 3.97
C ALA A 153 8.51 -8.12 4.27
N ALA A 154 8.86 -8.40 5.53
CA ALA A 154 9.29 -9.72 5.96
C ALA A 154 8.17 -10.75 5.81
N LEU A 155 6.95 -10.42 6.25
CA LEU A 155 5.79 -11.31 6.14
C LEU A 155 5.42 -11.60 4.67
N GLY A 156 5.38 -10.56 3.83
CA GLY A 156 5.14 -10.72 2.39
C GLY A 156 6.21 -11.58 1.72
N THR A 157 7.48 -11.34 2.04
CA THR A 157 8.59 -12.12 1.50
C THR A 157 8.53 -13.59 1.93
N LEU A 158 8.28 -13.85 3.21
CA LEU A 158 8.17 -15.20 3.76
C LEU A 158 7.02 -15.98 3.10
N THR A 159 5.83 -15.39 3.00
CA THR A 159 4.68 -16.03 2.35
C THR A 159 4.94 -16.31 0.86
N GLY A 160 5.58 -15.37 0.14
CA GLY A 160 5.99 -15.57 -1.24
C GLY A 160 6.98 -16.72 -1.40
N LEU A 161 8.00 -16.80 -0.54
CA LEU A 161 8.97 -17.91 -0.53
C LEU A 161 8.34 -19.25 -0.17
N ILE A 162 7.42 -19.28 0.79
CA ILE A 162 6.66 -20.48 1.14
C ILE A 162 5.88 -20.98 -0.08
N SER A 163 5.21 -20.09 -0.82
CA SER A 163 4.49 -20.49 -2.04
C SER A 163 5.44 -21.12 -3.07
N ALA A 164 6.64 -20.54 -3.26
CA ALA A 164 7.63 -21.05 -4.20
C ALA A 164 8.14 -22.42 -3.78
N LEU A 165 8.34 -22.64 -2.47
CA LEU A 165 8.81 -23.90 -1.91
C LEU A 165 7.73 -24.99 -2.02
N VAL A 166 6.47 -24.66 -1.73
CA VAL A 166 5.33 -25.58 -1.85
C VAL A 166 5.15 -26.03 -3.30
N LEU A 167 5.16 -25.08 -4.25
CA LEU A 167 5.04 -25.40 -5.69
C LEU A 167 6.28 -26.11 -6.26
N LYS A 168 7.43 -26.01 -5.60
CA LYS A 168 8.64 -26.78 -5.95
C LYS A 168 8.59 -28.22 -5.44
N HIS A 169 8.05 -28.45 -4.24
CA HIS A 169 8.00 -29.79 -3.62
C HIS A 169 6.81 -30.62 -4.07
N ILE A 170 5.67 -29.98 -4.36
CA ILE A 170 4.49 -30.66 -4.88
C ILE A 170 4.51 -30.50 -6.40
N ASP A 171 4.92 -31.54 -7.11
CA ASP A 171 5.01 -31.52 -8.59
C ASP A 171 3.59 -31.56 -9.20
N LEU A 172 2.96 -30.39 -9.27
CA LEU A 172 1.58 -30.17 -9.71
C LEU A 172 1.46 -29.89 -11.22
N ARG A 173 2.55 -30.05 -11.97
CA ARG A 173 2.62 -29.73 -13.41
C ARG A 173 1.58 -30.47 -14.26
N LYS A 174 1.04 -31.58 -13.74
CA LYS A 174 0.00 -32.39 -14.40
C LYS A 174 -1.42 -31.86 -14.18
N THR A 175 -1.64 -30.95 -13.24
CA THR A 175 -2.96 -30.40 -12.87
C THR A 175 -2.94 -28.86 -12.79
N PRO A 176 -2.96 -28.16 -13.93
CA PRO A 176 -2.86 -26.69 -13.99
C PRO A 176 -3.91 -25.95 -13.14
N SER A 177 -5.13 -26.50 -13.03
CA SER A 177 -6.20 -25.92 -12.22
C SER A 177 -5.85 -25.83 -10.73
N LEU A 178 -5.09 -26.81 -10.21
CA LEU A 178 -4.69 -26.85 -8.80
C LEU A 178 -3.53 -25.90 -8.54
N GLU A 179 -2.55 -25.82 -9.45
CA GLU A 179 -1.49 -24.81 -9.40
C GLU A 179 -2.09 -23.39 -9.35
N PHE A 180 -3.06 -23.12 -10.22
CA PHE A 180 -3.74 -21.82 -10.28
C PHE A 180 -4.53 -21.52 -8.99
N GLY A 181 -5.29 -22.48 -8.48
CA GLY A 181 -6.02 -22.31 -7.21
C GLY A 181 -5.08 -22.00 -6.03
N MET A 182 -3.96 -22.71 -5.95
CA MET A 182 -2.93 -22.47 -4.93
C MET A 182 -2.32 -21.07 -5.05
N MET A 183 -2.06 -20.61 -6.28
CA MET A 183 -1.55 -19.26 -6.54
C MET A 183 -2.50 -18.17 -6.03
N ILE A 184 -3.82 -18.32 -6.25
CA ILE A 184 -4.80 -17.36 -5.71
C ILE A 184 -4.82 -17.38 -4.18
N ILE A 185 -4.78 -18.56 -3.55
CA ILE A 185 -4.76 -18.67 -2.09
C ILE A 185 -3.54 -17.94 -1.52
N PHE A 186 -2.34 -18.19 -2.08
CA PHE A 186 -1.11 -17.52 -1.65
C PHE A 186 -1.06 -16.03 -1.97
N ALA A 187 -1.84 -15.54 -2.93
CA ALA A 187 -1.98 -14.11 -3.21
C ALA A 187 -2.76 -13.37 -2.10
N TYR A 188 -3.79 -13.99 -1.53
CA TYR A 188 -4.62 -13.38 -0.46
C TYR A 188 -4.10 -13.66 0.95
N LEU A 189 -3.39 -14.78 1.16
CA LEU A 189 -2.84 -15.18 2.46
C LEU A 189 -1.97 -14.11 3.16
N PRO A 190 -0.99 -13.43 2.52
CA PRO A 190 -0.19 -12.39 3.16
C PRO A 190 -1.03 -11.24 3.72
N TYR A 191 -2.13 -10.90 3.04
CA TYR A 191 -3.03 -9.83 3.45
C TYR A 191 -3.73 -10.16 4.77
N GLY A 192 -4.36 -11.33 4.83
CA GLY A 192 -5.09 -11.78 6.03
C GLY A 192 -4.15 -11.99 7.23
N LEU A 193 -2.94 -12.50 6.98
CA LEU A 193 -1.93 -12.64 8.03
C LEU A 193 -1.41 -11.29 8.54
N ALA A 194 -1.18 -10.33 7.66
CA ALA A 194 -0.74 -8.99 8.04
C ALA A 194 -1.81 -8.26 8.86
N GLU A 195 -3.09 -8.29 8.44
CA GLU A 195 -4.18 -7.71 9.23
C GLU A 195 -4.30 -8.36 10.62
N GLY A 196 -4.14 -9.69 10.70
CA GLY A 196 -4.17 -10.41 11.98
C GLY A 196 -3.06 -10.01 12.96
N ILE A 197 -1.92 -9.53 12.45
CA ILE A 197 -0.76 -9.08 13.25
C ILE A 197 -0.74 -7.55 13.39
N SER A 198 -1.76 -6.84 12.90
CA SER A 198 -1.81 -5.36 12.86
C SER A 198 -0.63 -4.74 12.10
N LEU A 199 -0.25 -5.37 10.99
CA LEU A 199 0.72 -4.88 10.00
C LEU A 199 0.00 -4.40 8.73
N SER A 200 0.73 -3.77 7.80
CA SER A 200 0.15 -3.30 6.54
C SER A 200 -0.07 -4.46 5.57
N GLY A 201 -1.34 -4.86 5.40
CA GLY A 201 -1.73 -5.90 4.45
C GLY A 201 -1.41 -5.56 3.00
N ILE A 202 -1.58 -4.29 2.62
CA ILE A 202 -1.25 -3.77 1.29
C ILE A 202 0.24 -3.99 0.98
N MET A 203 1.12 -3.64 1.93
CA MET A 203 2.56 -3.88 1.79
C MET A 203 2.90 -5.36 1.75
N ALA A 204 2.29 -6.17 2.61
CA ALA A 204 2.56 -7.60 2.66
C ALA A 204 2.20 -8.30 1.33
N ILE A 205 1.05 -7.98 0.72
CA ILE A 205 0.70 -8.49 -0.61
C ILE A 205 1.72 -8.05 -1.65
N LEU A 206 2.11 -6.77 -1.65
CA LEU A 206 3.05 -6.24 -2.63
C LEU A 206 4.37 -7.05 -2.63
N PHE A 207 5.00 -7.17 -1.47
CA PHE A 207 6.25 -7.92 -1.35
C PHE A 207 6.07 -9.40 -1.69
N SER A 208 4.93 -10.00 -1.31
CA SER A 208 4.61 -11.37 -1.72
C SER A 208 4.49 -11.51 -3.24
N GLY A 209 3.79 -10.60 -3.92
CA GLY A 209 3.65 -10.57 -5.38
C GLY A 209 5.00 -10.43 -6.09
N ILE A 210 5.88 -9.54 -5.60
CA ILE A 210 7.24 -9.35 -6.13
C ILE A 210 8.05 -10.65 -6.01
N VAL A 211 8.01 -11.30 -4.85
CA VAL A 211 8.76 -12.55 -4.58
C VAL A 211 8.17 -13.71 -5.37
N MET A 212 6.84 -13.83 -5.46
CA MET A 212 6.16 -14.85 -6.25
C MET A 212 6.43 -14.71 -7.75
N SER A 213 6.49 -13.48 -8.26
CA SER A 213 6.91 -13.24 -9.64
C SER A 213 8.36 -13.68 -9.88
N HIS A 214 9.21 -13.68 -8.85
CA HIS A 214 10.63 -14.05 -9.00
C HIS A 214 10.82 -15.56 -8.93
N TYR A 215 10.35 -16.17 -7.85
CA TYR A 215 10.64 -17.55 -7.54
C TYR A 215 9.51 -18.47 -8.01
N THR A 216 8.27 -18.11 -7.69
CA THR A 216 7.12 -18.97 -7.97
C THR A 216 6.80 -19.04 -9.45
N HIS A 217 6.93 -17.93 -10.20
CA HIS A 217 6.64 -17.91 -11.65
C HIS A 217 7.43 -18.97 -12.43
N HIS A 218 8.72 -19.14 -12.12
CA HIS A 218 9.59 -20.13 -12.77
C HIS A 218 9.30 -21.58 -12.37
N ASN A 219 8.62 -21.80 -11.24
CA ASN A 219 8.26 -23.14 -10.79
C ASN A 219 6.95 -23.63 -11.44
N LEU A 220 6.10 -22.72 -11.93
CA LEU A 220 4.81 -23.02 -12.57
C LEU A 220 4.96 -23.64 -13.95
N SER A 221 3.93 -24.38 -14.38
CA SER A 221 3.82 -24.83 -15.76
C SER A 221 3.59 -23.65 -16.74
N PRO A 222 4.04 -23.74 -18.01
CA PRO A 222 3.87 -22.65 -18.98
C PRO A 222 2.41 -22.24 -19.21
N VAL A 223 1.50 -23.22 -19.13
CA VAL A 223 0.05 -22.98 -19.24
C VAL A 223 -0.44 -22.14 -18.07
N THR A 224 -0.07 -22.49 -16.84
CA THR A 224 -0.45 -21.75 -15.63
C THR A 224 0.17 -20.35 -15.60
N GLN A 225 1.40 -20.16 -16.11
CA GLN A 225 2.02 -18.83 -16.20
C GLN A 225 1.18 -17.84 -17.01
N ILE A 226 0.75 -18.26 -18.22
CA ILE A 226 -0.07 -17.43 -19.10
C ILE A 226 -1.45 -17.19 -18.47
N LEU A 227 -2.08 -18.26 -17.94
CA LEU A 227 -3.38 -18.18 -17.29
C LEU A 227 -3.37 -17.22 -16.10
N MET A 228 -2.32 -17.26 -15.28
CA MET A 228 -2.17 -16.40 -14.12
C MET A 228 -2.08 -14.92 -14.53
N GLN A 229 -1.22 -14.59 -15.49
CA GLN A 229 -1.05 -13.20 -15.95
C GLN A 229 -2.35 -12.66 -16.56
N GLN A 230 -3.01 -13.43 -17.44
CA GLN A 230 -4.24 -12.99 -18.07
C GLN A 230 -5.38 -12.83 -17.06
N THR A 231 -5.52 -13.78 -16.13
CA THR A 231 -6.60 -13.75 -15.14
C THR A 231 -6.39 -12.61 -14.15
N LEU A 232 -5.17 -12.44 -13.62
CA LEU A 232 -4.86 -11.34 -12.71
C LEU A 232 -5.11 -9.98 -13.37
N ARG A 233 -4.64 -9.80 -14.61
CA ARG A 233 -4.84 -8.53 -15.34
C ARG A 233 -6.32 -8.23 -15.56
N THR A 234 -7.11 -9.25 -15.90
CA THR A 234 -8.56 -9.11 -16.10
C THR A 234 -9.28 -8.81 -14.79
N VAL A 235 -8.95 -9.52 -13.71
CA VAL A 235 -9.55 -9.30 -12.39
C VAL A 235 -9.17 -7.92 -11.85
N ALA A 236 -7.91 -7.51 -11.96
CA ALA A 236 -7.45 -6.19 -11.53
C ALA A 236 -8.15 -5.06 -12.31
N PHE A 237 -8.31 -5.20 -13.64
CA PHE A 237 -9.06 -4.24 -14.45
C PHE A 237 -10.53 -4.12 -14.03
N MET A 238 -11.19 -5.26 -13.80
CA MET A 238 -12.57 -5.29 -13.33
C MET A 238 -12.70 -4.65 -11.93
N CYS A 239 -11.79 -5.00 -11.01
CA CYS A 239 -11.78 -4.46 -9.65
C CYS A 239 -11.52 -2.95 -9.65
N GLY A 240 -10.59 -2.46 -10.47
CA GLY A 240 -10.32 -1.03 -10.61
C GLY A 240 -11.53 -0.25 -11.12
N ARG A 241 -12.27 -0.78 -12.11
CA ARG A 241 -13.51 -0.16 -12.59
C ARG A 241 -14.62 -0.18 -11.55
N CYS A 242 -14.76 -1.28 -10.80
CA CYS A 242 -15.69 -1.34 -9.68
C CYS A 242 -15.34 -0.31 -8.61
N CYS A 243 -14.06 -0.16 -8.24
CA CYS A 243 -13.62 0.83 -7.27
C CYS A 243 -13.95 2.26 -7.71
N LEU A 244 -13.70 2.60 -8.98
CA LEU A 244 -13.98 3.94 -9.52
C LEU A 244 -15.49 4.26 -9.57
N LEU A 245 -16.32 3.27 -9.89
CA LEU A 245 -17.79 3.42 -9.94
C LEU A 245 -18.44 3.45 -8.55
N LEU A 246 -17.95 2.64 -7.60
CA LEU A 246 -18.53 2.52 -6.26
C LEU A 246 -17.92 3.46 -5.22
N GLY A 247 -16.72 4.03 -5.45
CA GLY A 247 -16.09 4.98 -4.53
C GLY A 247 -17.01 6.13 -4.10
N PRO A 248 -17.72 6.80 -5.04
CA PRO A 248 -18.68 7.86 -4.71
C PRO A 248 -19.93 7.38 -3.94
N LEU A 249 -20.28 6.11 -4.07
CA LEU A 249 -21.47 5.50 -3.46
C LEU A 249 -21.23 4.99 -2.04
N LEU A 250 -19.97 4.69 -1.69
CA LEU A 250 -19.56 4.21 -0.36
C LEU A 250 -19.20 5.34 0.62
N SER A 251 -19.04 6.58 0.12
CA SER A 251 -18.78 7.78 0.94
C SER A 251 -20.07 8.44 1.48
N LYS A 252 -21.24 7.83 1.26
CA LYS A 252 -22.55 8.25 1.80
C LYS A 252 -23.07 7.21 2.79
#